data_AF-A0A519YPN0-F1
#
_entry.id   AF-A0A519YPN0-F1
#
_cell.length_a   1.000
_cell.length_b   1.000
_cell.length_c   1.000
_cell.angle_alpha   90.00
_cell.angle_beta   90.00
_cell.angle_gamma   90.00
#
_symmetry.space_group_name_H-M   'P 1'
#
loop_
_entity.id
_entity.type
_entity.pdbx_description
1 polymer ?
#
loop_
_entity_poly.entity_id
_entity_poly.type
_entity_poly.pdbx_seq_one_letter_code
_entity_poly.pdbx_strand_id
1 'polypeptide(L)'
;MKKLIAIFALSVSILNVGCLKDKGFEDEKYGIQIKETKGVSFPESSSSPKAVALVSSTTLQTAKVGVTLESAEPAASDVTVNITVNNALATSMGLTAVPGTAVNIPATITIPAGQRMAELVVSFPNATVLDPNKKYGIGLSISSATGGYKVSSNLKDLVLSISIKNKYDGVYEVTGTLTDANGLYT
;
A
#
# COMPACT_ATOMS: atom_id res chain seq x y z
N MET A 1 -38.68 -68.42 30.18
CA MET A 1 -37.79 -67.77 29.19
C MET A 1 -37.44 -66.40 29.77
N LYS A 2 -36.30 -66.29 30.44
CA LYS A 2 -35.05 -65.75 29.85
C LYS A 2 -35.20 -64.23 29.66
N LYS A 3 -34.87 -63.47 30.71
CA LYS A 3 -33.56 -62.79 30.78
C LYS A 3 -33.29 -62.03 29.47
N LEU A 4 -33.87 -60.86 29.24
CA LEU A 4 -33.44 -59.97 28.13
C LEU A 4 -33.98 -58.52 28.16
N ILE A 5 -34.89 -58.14 29.06
CA ILE A 5 -35.51 -56.78 29.04
C ILE A 5 -35.02 -55.92 30.22
N ALA A 6 -33.71 -55.93 30.50
CA ALA A 6 -33.13 -55.09 31.55
C ALA A 6 -31.86 -54.35 31.11
N ILE A 7 -31.47 -54.43 29.83
CA ILE A 7 -30.18 -53.89 29.35
C ILE A 7 -30.35 -52.72 28.35
N PHE A 8 -31.59 -52.32 28.03
CA PHE A 8 -31.82 -51.24 27.06
C PHE A 8 -32.08 -49.85 27.69
N ALA A 9 -32.11 -49.76 29.02
CA ALA A 9 -32.37 -48.49 29.74
C ALA A 9 -31.10 -47.86 30.36
N LEU A 10 -29.91 -48.36 30.04
CA LEU A 10 -28.64 -47.87 30.61
C LEU A 10 -27.63 -47.37 29.55
N SER A 11 -28.03 -47.24 28.27
CA SER A 11 -27.11 -46.86 27.18
C SER A 11 -27.42 -45.52 26.49
N VAL A 12 -28.29 -44.68 27.04
CA VAL A 12 -28.69 -43.39 26.44
C VAL A 12 -28.40 -42.23 27.39
N SER A 13 -27.18 -42.19 27.94
CA SER A 13 -26.78 -41.11 28.86
C SER A 13 -25.41 -40.51 28.56
N ILE A 14 -24.68 -40.97 27.53
CA ILE A 14 -23.26 -40.64 27.32
C ILE A 14 -23.00 -39.84 26.03
N LEU A 15 -24.03 -39.28 25.38
CA LEU A 15 -23.86 -38.49 24.15
C LEU A 15 -23.91 -36.95 24.34
N ASN A 16 -23.94 -36.45 25.57
CA ASN A 16 -23.96 -34.99 25.85
C ASN A 16 -22.60 -34.42 26.29
N VAL A 17 -21.48 -34.96 25.78
CA VAL A 17 -20.13 -34.36 25.98
C VAL A 17 -19.51 -33.82 24.68
N GLY A 18 -20.32 -33.66 23.63
CA GLY A 18 -19.93 -32.95 22.42
C GLY A 18 -20.33 -31.48 22.49
N CYS A 19 -19.33 -30.60 22.62
CA CYS A 19 -19.45 -29.14 22.64
C CYS A 19 -20.00 -28.55 23.94
N LEU A 20 -19.24 -28.68 25.04
CA LEU A 20 -19.18 -27.56 25.99
C LEU A 20 -18.73 -26.35 25.16
N LYS A 21 -19.69 -25.52 24.70
CA LYS A 21 -19.39 -24.18 24.21
C LYS A 21 -18.85 -23.46 25.43
N ASP A 22 -17.54 -23.54 25.60
CA ASP A 22 -16.87 -22.80 26.63
C ASP A 22 -16.95 -21.32 26.23
N LYS A 23 -18.03 -20.67 26.67
CA LYS A 23 -18.23 -19.25 26.43
C LYS A 23 -17.10 -18.42 27.00
N GLY A 24 -16.37 -18.89 28.02
CA GLY A 24 -15.20 -18.18 28.52
C GLY A 24 -14.04 -18.17 27.52
N PHE A 25 -13.88 -19.23 26.74
CA PHE A 25 -12.90 -19.32 25.65
C PHE A 25 -13.40 -18.59 24.39
N GLU A 26 -14.66 -18.78 23.99
CA GLU A 26 -15.27 -18.17 22.80
C GLU A 26 -15.53 -16.66 22.96
N ASP A 27 -15.88 -16.19 24.17
CA ASP A 27 -16.01 -14.76 24.50
C ASP A 27 -14.66 -14.14 24.93
N GLU A 28 -13.54 -14.84 24.68
CA GLU A 28 -12.16 -14.41 24.95
C GLU A 28 -11.87 -14.01 26.42
N LYS A 29 -12.66 -14.44 27.42
CA LYS A 29 -12.39 -14.17 28.84
C LYS A 29 -11.10 -14.84 29.34
N TYR A 30 -10.68 -15.93 28.71
CA TYR A 30 -9.39 -16.60 28.93
C TYR A 30 -8.96 -17.38 27.67
N GLY A 31 -7.67 -17.66 27.52
CA GLY A 31 -7.08 -18.24 26.31
C GLY A 31 -6.20 -17.23 25.55
N ILE A 32 -5.81 -17.56 24.31
CA ILE A 32 -5.09 -16.61 23.44
C ILE A 32 -6.10 -15.53 23.03
N GLN A 33 -5.99 -14.34 23.61
CA GLN A 33 -6.80 -13.21 23.20
C GLN A 33 -6.21 -12.59 21.93
N ILE A 34 -6.86 -12.81 20.78
CA ILE A 34 -6.52 -12.11 19.55
C ILE A 34 -7.23 -10.77 19.57
N LYS A 35 -6.63 -9.79 20.25
CA LYS A 35 -7.14 -8.42 20.19
C LYS A 35 -6.97 -7.88 18.77
N GLU A 36 -8.03 -7.93 17.96
CA GLU A 36 -8.01 -7.40 16.60
C GLU A 36 -7.52 -5.96 16.62
N THR A 37 -6.38 -5.74 15.98
CA THR A 37 -5.84 -4.40 15.77
C THR A 37 -6.14 -4.03 14.33
N LYS A 38 -7.16 -3.19 14.13
CA LYS A 38 -7.49 -2.65 12.81
C LYS A 38 -6.44 -1.61 12.43
N GLY A 39 -5.75 -1.86 11.33
CA GLY A 39 -4.69 -1.00 10.82
C GLY A 39 -5.06 -0.25 9.54
N VAL A 40 -4.35 0.82 9.24
CA VAL A 40 -4.29 1.43 7.91
C VAL A 40 -2.83 1.51 7.45
N SER A 41 -2.59 1.23 6.17
CA SER A 41 -1.23 1.18 5.65
C SER A 41 -1.12 1.59 4.17
N PHE A 42 0.12 1.87 3.74
CA PHE A 42 0.52 1.81 2.34
C PHE A 42 1.09 0.42 2.06
N PRO A 43 0.39 -0.47 1.33
CA PRO A 43 0.91 -1.81 1.05
C PRO A 43 2.24 -1.76 0.27
N GLU A 44 2.41 -0.75 -0.60
CA GLU A 44 3.65 -0.57 -1.37
C GLU A 44 4.85 -0.08 -0.54
N SER A 45 4.65 0.28 0.73
CA SER A 45 5.74 0.71 1.65
C SER A 45 6.83 -0.35 1.79
N SER A 46 6.45 -1.63 1.74
CA SER A 46 7.37 -2.78 1.75
C SER A 46 8.35 -2.80 0.57
N SER A 47 8.01 -2.12 -0.53
CA SER A 47 8.81 -2.00 -1.76
C SER A 47 9.35 -0.59 -1.99
N SER A 48 9.37 0.25 -0.95
CA SER A 48 9.81 1.65 -1.06
C SER A 48 11.30 1.73 -1.47
N PRO A 49 11.67 2.58 -2.44
CA PRO A 49 10.83 3.56 -3.10
C PRO A 49 10.10 2.98 -4.32
N LYS A 50 8.81 3.29 -4.47
CA LYS A 50 8.00 2.90 -5.63
C LYS A 50 8.37 3.75 -6.84
N ALA A 51 8.86 3.12 -7.90
CA ALA A 51 9.22 3.82 -9.14
C ALA A 51 7.99 4.32 -9.90
N VAL A 52 8.06 5.56 -10.38
CA VAL A 52 7.09 6.22 -11.26
C VAL A 52 7.87 6.84 -12.41
N ALA A 53 7.47 6.51 -13.64
CA ALA A 53 7.99 7.16 -14.84
C ALA A 53 6.95 8.16 -15.35
N LEU A 54 7.37 9.41 -15.54
CA LEU A 54 6.57 10.44 -16.20
C LEU A 54 7.20 10.77 -17.53
N VAL A 55 6.38 11.03 -18.54
CA VAL A 55 6.84 11.61 -19.81
C VAL A 55 6.94 13.13 -19.64
N SER A 56 8.02 13.76 -20.11
CA SER A 56 8.13 15.21 -20.16
C SER A 56 7.08 15.79 -21.12
N SER A 57 5.95 16.20 -20.56
CA SER A 57 4.76 16.66 -21.28
C SER A 57 3.94 17.60 -20.39
N THR A 58 3.20 18.52 -21.03
CA THR A 58 2.21 19.39 -20.39
C THR A 58 0.87 18.70 -20.16
N THR A 59 0.72 17.45 -20.61
CA THR A 59 -0.47 16.64 -20.36
C THR A 59 -0.44 16.10 -18.92
N LEU A 60 -1.60 16.15 -18.26
CA LEU A 60 -1.80 15.58 -16.94
C LEU A 60 -1.40 14.11 -16.90
N GLN A 61 -0.55 13.75 -15.94
CA GLN A 61 -0.17 12.38 -15.65
C GLN A 61 -0.44 12.07 -14.18
N THR A 62 -0.67 10.80 -13.86
CA THR A 62 -1.04 10.39 -12.49
C THR A 62 -0.23 9.20 -12.02
N ALA A 63 0.18 9.22 -10.76
CA ALA A 63 0.66 8.06 -10.03
C ALA A 63 -0.39 7.64 -9.00
N LYS A 64 -0.74 6.36 -9.00
CA LYS A 64 -1.66 5.77 -8.04
C LYS A 64 -0.89 5.07 -6.92
N VAL A 65 -1.38 5.25 -5.70
CA VAL A 65 -0.85 4.64 -4.48
C VAL A 65 -2.02 3.99 -3.74
N GLY A 66 -1.89 2.70 -3.42
CA GLY A 66 -2.88 2.02 -2.61
C GLY A 66 -2.86 2.49 -1.15
N VAL A 67 -4.04 2.61 -0.55
CA VAL A 67 -4.19 2.76 0.90
C VAL A 67 -5.16 1.68 1.37
N THR A 68 -4.70 0.79 2.25
CA THR A 68 -5.43 -0.42 2.64
C THR A 68 -5.79 -0.43 4.12
N LEU A 69 -6.92 -1.08 4.42
CA LEU A 69 -7.31 -1.45 5.76
C LEU A 69 -6.76 -2.83 6.08
N GLU A 70 -5.96 -2.89 7.15
CA GLU A 70 -5.45 -4.12 7.75
C GLU A 70 -6.47 -4.60 8.80
N SER A 71 -7.59 -5.13 8.31
CA SER A 71 -8.67 -5.64 9.17
C SER A 71 -9.31 -6.90 8.58
N ALA A 72 -9.81 -7.77 9.46
CA ALA A 72 -10.50 -9.00 9.06
C ALA A 72 -11.73 -8.71 8.21
N GLU A 73 -12.50 -7.68 8.55
CA GLU A 73 -13.70 -7.26 7.81
C GLU A 73 -13.46 -5.98 6.99
N PRO A 74 -14.25 -5.72 5.92
CA PRO A 74 -14.26 -4.43 5.22
C PRO A 74 -14.68 -3.27 6.13
N ALA A 75 -14.49 -2.03 5.64
CA ALA A 75 -14.90 -0.84 6.36
C ALA A 75 -16.41 -0.87 6.68
N ALA A 76 -16.79 -0.77 7.96
CA ALA A 76 -18.21 -0.72 8.35
C ALA A 76 -18.89 0.62 7.98
N SER A 77 -18.08 1.67 7.83
CA SER A 77 -18.46 3.01 7.42
C SER A 77 -17.29 3.64 6.65
N ASP A 78 -17.49 4.79 6.02
CA ASP A 78 -16.41 5.51 5.35
C ASP A 78 -15.25 5.80 6.33
N VAL A 79 -14.03 5.45 5.92
CA VAL A 79 -12.80 5.70 6.67
C VAL A 79 -12.02 6.80 5.96
N THR A 80 -11.84 7.94 6.62
CA THR A 80 -11.00 9.03 6.10
C THR A 80 -9.59 8.84 6.62
N VAL A 81 -8.64 8.80 5.69
CA VAL A 81 -7.20 8.67 5.95
C VAL A 81 -6.53 9.99 5.59
N ASN A 82 -5.79 10.55 6.54
CA ASN A 82 -5.06 11.80 6.36
C ASN A 82 -3.62 11.50 5.92
N ILE A 83 -3.19 12.14 4.84
CA ILE A 83 -1.90 11.97 4.19
C ILE A 83 -1.11 13.26 4.35
N THR A 84 0.15 13.13 4.74
CA THR A 84 1.10 14.23 4.86
C THR A 84 2.29 14.03 3.95
N VAL A 85 2.74 15.09 3.29
CA VAL A 85 3.99 15.08 2.53
C VAL A 85 5.16 15.14 3.52
N ASN A 86 6.06 14.16 3.43
CA ASN A 86 7.23 14.02 4.27
C ASN A 86 8.49 13.88 3.40
N ASN A 87 8.92 14.98 2.80
CA ASN A 87 10.06 15.00 1.86
C ASN A 87 11.39 14.57 2.50
N ALA A 88 11.50 14.56 3.83
CA ALA A 88 12.67 14.04 4.52
C ALA A 88 12.97 12.59 4.13
N LEU A 89 11.92 11.76 3.97
CA LEU A 89 12.03 10.37 3.53
C LEU A 89 12.65 10.23 2.14
N ALA A 90 12.26 11.09 1.20
CA ALA A 90 12.83 11.13 -0.14
C ALA A 90 14.30 11.55 -0.10
N THR A 91 14.61 12.61 0.67
CA THR A 91 15.98 13.13 0.77
C THR A 91 16.95 12.15 1.45
N SER A 92 16.48 11.35 2.43
CA SER A 92 17.31 10.30 3.05
C SER A 92 17.70 9.19 2.08
N MET A 93 16.98 9.05 0.97
CA MET A 93 17.27 8.09 -0.10
C MET A 93 18.09 8.73 -1.24
N GLY A 94 18.57 9.96 -1.09
CA GLY A 94 19.32 10.69 -2.11
C GLY A 94 18.47 11.22 -3.26
N LEU A 95 17.15 11.31 -3.10
CA LEU A 95 16.23 11.84 -4.11
C LEU A 95 16.01 13.34 -3.90
N THR A 96 15.86 14.08 -5.00
CA THR A 96 15.48 15.50 -4.96
C THR A 96 13.99 15.62 -4.70
N ALA A 97 13.56 16.40 -3.71
CA ALA A 97 12.12 16.61 -3.48
C ALA A 97 11.44 17.21 -4.71
N VAL A 98 10.29 16.67 -5.12
CA VAL A 98 9.48 17.27 -6.19
C VAL A 98 9.02 18.66 -5.75
N PRO A 99 9.19 19.71 -6.57
CA PRO A 99 8.64 21.03 -6.29
C PRO A 99 7.11 20.98 -6.12
N GLY A 100 6.58 21.60 -5.07
CA GLY A 100 5.13 21.54 -4.78
C GLY A 100 4.23 22.10 -5.88
N THR A 101 4.75 22.96 -6.77
CA THR A 101 4.02 23.47 -7.94
C THR A 101 3.90 22.46 -9.09
N ALA A 102 4.75 21.43 -9.11
CA ALA A 102 4.79 20.41 -10.16
C ALA A 102 3.87 19.20 -9.86
N VAL A 103 3.32 19.12 -8.64
CA VAL A 103 2.54 17.97 -8.18
C VAL A 103 1.36 18.39 -7.30
N ASN A 104 0.24 17.72 -7.47
CA ASN A 104 -0.92 17.82 -6.60
C ASN A 104 -1.12 16.49 -5.86
N ILE A 105 -1.10 16.54 -4.53
CA ILE A 105 -1.24 15.39 -3.64
C ILE A 105 -2.45 15.67 -2.73
N PRO A 106 -3.53 14.87 -2.81
CA PRO A 106 -4.64 15.01 -1.89
C PRO A 106 -4.17 14.79 -0.44
N ALA A 107 -4.56 15.71 0.46
CA ALA A 107 -4.27 15.59 1.89
C ALA A 107 -5.12 14.50 2.57
N THR A 108 -6.18 14.05 1.92
CA THR A 108 -7.11 13.05 2.46
C THR A 108 -7.54 12.08 1.38
N ILE A 109 -7.80 10.84 1.79
CA ILE A 109 -8.45 9.81 0.97
C ILE A 109 -9.50 9.08 1.80
N THR A 110 -10.64 8.77 1.18
CA THR A 110 -11.71 8.01 1.82
C THR A 110 -11.72 6.59 1.28
N ILE A 111 -11.68 5.61 2.19
CA ILE A 111 -11.99 4.21 1.90
C ILE A 111 -13.49 4.04 2.18
N PRO A 112 -14.33 3.84 1.15
CA PRO A 112 -15.77 3.78 1.33
C PRO A 112 -16.20 2.59 2.19
N ALA A 113 -17.37 2.69 2.82
CA ALA A 113 -18.01 1.56 3.48
C ALA A 113 -18.12 0.35 2.53
N GLY A 114 -17.86 -0.84 3.07
CA GLY A 114 -17.80 -2.10 2.32
C GLY A 114 -16.50 -2.34 1.54
N GLN A 115 -15.58 -1.36 1.50
CA GLN A 115 -14.28 -1.51 0.84
C GLN A 115 -13.15 -1.77 1.84
N ARG A 116 -12.03 -2.30 1.35
CA ARG A 116 -10.77 -2.45 2.11
C ARG A 116 -9.65 -1.57 1.59
N MET A 117 -9.84 -0.90 0.47
CA MET A 117 -8.78 -0.15 -0.20
C MET A 117 -9.37 1.04 -0.93
N ALA A 118 -8.57 2.10 -1.04
CA ALA A 118 -8.77 3.19 -1.97
C ALA A 118 -7.43 3.57 -2.62
N GLU A 119 -7.49 4.22 -3.79
CA GLU A 119 -6.29 4.69 -4.50
C GLU A 119 -6.10 6.19 -4.31
N LEU A 120 -4.97 6.59 -3.72
CA LEU A 120 -4.53 7.97 -3.69
C LEU A 120 -3.96 8.33 -5.05
N VAL A 121 -4.59 9.31 -5.71
CA VAL A 121 -4.18 9.77 -7.04
C VAL A 121 -3.28 11.00 -6.88
N VAL A 122 -1.98 10.80 -7.03
CA VAL A 122 -0.99 11.88 -7.12
C VAL A 122 -0.94 12.36 -8.56
N SER A 123 -1.15 13.65 -8.77
CA SER A 123 -1.32 14.24 -10.09
C SER A 123 -0.15 15.16 -10.45
N PHE A 124 0.33 15.07 -11.69
CA PHE A 124 1.39 15.90 -12.24
C PHE A 124 0.83 16.67 -13.44
N PRO A 125 0.38 17.93 -13.24
CA PRO A 125 -0.28 18.70 -14.29
C PRO A 125 0.65 19.06 -15.44
N ASN A 126 1.93 19.27 -15.14
CA ASN A 126 2.95 19.58 -16.12
C ASN A 126 4.29 18.97 -15.68
N ALA A 127 4.75 17.95 -16.39
CA ALA A 127 6.02 17.30 -16.10
C ALA A 127 7.21 17.97 -16.80
N THR A 128 7.00 18.93 -17.71
CA THR A 128 8.10 19.64 -18.41
C THR A 128 8.89 20.57 -17.48
N VAL A 129 8.36 20.90 -16.31
CA VAL A 129 9.02 21.75 -15.30
C VAL A 129 10.06 20.98 -14.48
N LEU A 130 10.11 19.64 -14.63
CA LEU A 130 11.03 18.78 -13.91
C LEU A 130 12.25 18.47 -14.81
N ASP A 131 13.45 18.72 -14.26
CA ASP A 131 14.72 18.42 -14.93
C ASP A 131 14.93 16.90 -15.10
N PRO A 132 15.01 16.38 -16.35
CA PRO A 132 15.16 14.95 -16.60
C PRO A 132 16.49 14.36 -16.14
N ASN A 133 17.50 15.19 -15.85
CA ASN A 133 18.78 14.72 -15.31
C ASN A 133 18.74 14.48 -13.81
N LYS A 134 17.65 14.84 -13.13
CA LYS A 134 17.48 14.64 -11.68
C LYS A 134 16.56 13.46 -11.40
N LYS A 135 16.89 12.73 -10.32
CA LYS A 135 15.99 11.74 -9.73
C LYS A 135 15.19 12.41 -8.63
N TYR A 136 13.88 12.47 -8.81
CA TYR A 136 13.01 13.11 -7.84
C TYR A 136 12.36 12.11 -6.89
N GLY A 137 11.89 12.61 -5.75
CA GLY A 137 11.20 11.83 -4.75
C GLY A 137 10.03 12.59 -4.12
N ILE A 138 8.97 11.85 -3.80
CA ILE A 138 7.85 12.32 -2.97
C ILE A 138 7.76 11.37 -1.79
N GLY A 139 8.00 11.88 -0.58
CA GLY A 139 7.71 11.12 0.63
C GLY A 139 6.28 11.36 1.09
N LEU A 140 5.55 10.30 1.38
CA LEU A 140 4.18 10.31 1.89
C LEU A 140 4.15 9.58 3.23
N SER A 141 3.43 10.13 4.19
CA SER A 141 3.17 9.51 5.49
C SER A 141 1.68 9.53 5.77
N ILE A 142 1.13 8.42 6.28
CA ILE A 142 -0.22 8.42 6.87
C ILE A 142 -0.12 9.06 8.27
N SER A 143 -0.84 10.15 8.48
CA SER A 143 -0.82 10.86 9.77
C SER A 143 -1.90 10.37 10.73
N SER A 144 -3.09 10.04 10.22
CA SER A 144 -4.19 9.51 11.02
C SER A 144 -5.27 8.86 10.13
N ALA A 145 -6.15 8.07 10.75
CA ALA A 145 -7.37 7.57 10.12
C ALA A 145 -8.55 7.61 11.10
N THR A 146 -9.76 7.77 10.58
CA THR A 146 -11.01 7.70 11.36
C THR A 146 -11.43 6.25 11.61
N GLY A 147 -12.57 6.03 12.28
CA GLY A 147 -13.16 4.69 12.43
C GLY A 147 -12.42 3.76 13.40
N GLY A 148 -11.51 4.29 14.22
CA GLY A 148 -10.72 3.51 15.19
C GLY A 148 -9.54 2.74 14.58
N TYR A 149 -9.23 2.98 13.30
CA TYR A 149 -8.08 2.37 12.63
C TYR A 149 -6.78 3.01 13.13
N LYS A 150 -5.81 2.18 13.50
CA LYS A 150 -4.47 2.61 13.89
C LYS A 150 -3.59 2.70 12.65
N VAL A 151 -2.73 3.71 12.61
CA VAL A 151 -1.70 3.81 11.56
C VAL A 151 -0.65 2.72 11.78
N SER A 152 -0.37 1.92 10.75
CA SER A 152 0.65 0.87 10.81
C SER A 152 2.04 1.45 11.05
N SER A 153 2.78 0.97 12.06
CA SER A 153 4.08 1.56 12.41
C SER A 153 5.16 1.32 11.36
N ASN A 154 5.12 0.18 10.67
CA ASN A 154 6.12 -0.24 9.68
C ASN A 154 5.73 0.09 8.24
N LEU A 155 4.45 0.35 7.95
CA LEU A 155 3.93 0.58 6.59
C LEU A 155 3.21 1.93 6.43
N LYS A 156 3.46 2.90 7.32
CA LYS A 156 2.86 4.25 7.23
C LYS A 156 3.55 5.19 6.26
N ASP A 157 4.79 4.88 5.87
CA ASP A 157 5.66 5.76 5.11
C ASP A 157 5.95 5.15 3.73
N LEU A 158 5.78 5.93 2.68
CA LEU A 158 6.04 5.50 1.30
C LEU A 158 6.83 6.59 0.58
N VAL A 159 7.85 6.20 -0.17
CA VAL A 159 8.56 7.10 -1.08
C VAL A 159 8.22 6.72 -2.51
N LEU A 160 7.79 7.70 -3.31
CA LEU A 160 7.69 7.57 -4.76
C LEU A 160 8.96 8.10 -5.38
N SER A 161 9.68 7.28 -6.14
CA SER A 161 10.84 7.71 -6.94
C SER A 161 10.38 8.07 -8.34
N ILE A 162 10.51 9.35 -8.70
CA ILE A 162 10.01 9.88 -9.97
C ILE A 162 11.19 10.04 -10.94
N SER A 163 11.04 9.43 -12.12
CA SER A 163 11.95 9.58 -13.25
C SER A 163 11.22 10.25 -14.41
N ILE A 164 11.87 11.22 -15.04
CA ILE A 164 11.31 11.91 -16.21
C ILE A 164 11.95 11.30 -17.45
N LYS A 165 11.12 10.75 -18.32
CA LYS A 165 11.50 10.22 -19.62
C LYS A 165 11.00 11.14 -20.71
N ASN A 166 11.64 11.09 -21.88
CA ASN A 166 11.09 11.69 -23.09
C ASN A 166 10.91 10.59 -24.15
N LYS A 167 10.24 10.91 -25.27
CA LYS A 167 9.97 9.92 -26.33
C LYS A 167 11.21 9.40 -27.07
N TYR A 168 12.35 10.05 -26.85
CA TYR A 168 13.67 9.70 -27.38
C TYR A 168 14.61 9.21 -26.25
N ASP A 169 14.08 8.87 -25.08
CA ASP A 169 14.87 8.30 -24.00
C ASP A 169 15.05 6.80 -24.23
N GLY A 170 16.28 6.32 -24.26
CA GLY A 170 16.58 4.93 -24.55
C GLY A 170 18.07 4.63 -24.65
N VAL A 171 18.40 3.34 -24.66
CA VAL A 171 19.73 2.86 -25.04
C VAL A 171 19.76 2.75 -26.56
N TYR A 172 20.65 3.50 -27.20
CA TYR A 172 20.78 3.55 -28.66
C TYR A 172 21.96 2.73 -29.13
N GLU A 173 21.76 2.00 -30.23
CA GLU A 173 22.86 1.41 -30.99
C GLU A 173 23.41 2.45 -31.96
N VAL A 174 24.71 2.75 -31.84
CA VAL A 174 25.39 3.68 -32.75
C VAL A 174 26.02 2.86 -33.87
N THR A 175 25.42 2.93 -35.05
CA THR A 175 25.95 2.31 -36.28
C THR A 175 26.45 3.38 -37.24
N GLY A 176 27.64 3.22 -37.80
CA GLY A 176 28.19 4.11 -38.83
C GLY A 176 29.69 3.89 -39.04
N THR A 177 30.23 4.46 -40.13
CA THR A 177 31.67 4.51 -40.39
C THR A 177 32.25 5.78 -39.74
N LEU A 178 33.24 5.63 -38.87
CA LEU A 178 33.99 6.77 -38.34
C LEU A 178 35.14 7.06 -39.29
N THR A 179 35.35 8.32 -39.67
CA THR A 179 36.57 8.75 -40.39
C THR A 179 37.32 9.71 -39.48
N ASP A 180 38.54 9.36 -39.11
CA ASP A 180 39.42 10.27 -38.36
C ASP A 180 39.97 11.38 -39.26
N ALA A 181 40.61 12.39 -38.64
CA ALA A 181 41.18 13.53 -39.38
C ALA A 181 42.29 13.15 -40.37
N ASN A 182 42.79 11.90 -40.32
CA ASN A 182 43.86 11.39 -41.17
C ASN A 182 43.34 10.38 -42.21
N GLY A 183 42.02 10.12 -42.26
CA GLY A 183 41.37 9.26 -43.25
C GLY A 183 41.80 7.78 -43.21
N LEU A 184 42.34 7.29 -42.09
CA LEU A 184 43.13 6.05 -42.11
C LEU A 184 42.43 4.78 -41.61
N TYR A 185 41.18 4.86 -41.13
CA TYR A 185 40.42 3.66 -40.77
C TYR A 185 38.94 3.82 -41.14
N THR A 186 38.49 2.98 -42.06
CA THR A 186 37.07 2.69 -42.36
C THR A 186 36.62 1.44 -41.62
#